data_AF-A0A9W2XX61-F1
#
_entry.id   AF-A0A9W2XX61-F1
#
_cell.length_a   1.000
_cell.length_b   1.000
_cell.length_c   1.000
_cell.angle_alpha   90.00
_cell.angle_beta   90.00
_cell.angle_gamma   90.00
#
_symmetry.space_group_name_H-M   'P 1'
#
loop_
_entity.id
_entity.type
_entity.pdbx_description
1 polymer ?
#
loop_
_entity_poly.entity_id
_entity_poly.type
_entity_poly.pdbx_seq_one_letter_code
_entity_poly.pdbx_strand_id
1 'polypeptide(L)'
;MRFSVEQINNSTKLLPNVSLGYQIFDQCSDTHSFPGVLNLISEKNEIQPWSEPHMNVSEVIAVIGAYTSTETRTVAPLFMVNLIPMVLSIWLQIYLNFFYLMQLKTLQCWSFLHYVIQQVSYGAASSIFSSKQNFPSFLRTVHPNKDVIEVVINILLNFNWSWVAFLYSDNDYGQDGLALFMDKIKDTEMCLAYNKGLDYYTNYTQIFEQINEQRINVIIVFAPEWNAEALITSAIQQNVTNKVWIAGDAWSLNKQLPKENGIRNVGTILGVAEPAKLIPGFSDFIYSSENQNQCEDFVQQKLCNQRCNCEGLTPEDVINADPSFNFPVYSAVYATSYALHHVLQCESGRCNDNITVYPYMILAELRKSNFTLLNETIHFDENGDPLFGSYNIVFWNQSGSYFRMFPRL
;
A
#
# COMPACT_ATOMS: atom_id res chain seq x y z
N MET A 1 11.94 0.41 4.50
CA MET A 1 12.11 -1.03 4.83
C MET A 1 13.50 -1.33 5.41
N ARG A 2 14.60 -1.18 4.67
CA ARG A 2 15.98 -1.49 5.15
C ARG A 2 16.30 -0.88 6.51
N PHE A 3 16.10 0.44 6.63
CA PHE A 3 16.25 1.17 7.88
C PHE A 3 15.51 0.53 9.07
N SER A 4 14.24 0.17 8.88
CA SER A 4 13.43 -0.47 9.93
C SER A 4 14.03 -1.81 10.36
N VAL A 5 14.48 -2.62 9.42
CA VAL A 5 15.12 -3.91 9.72
C VAL A 5 16.41 -3.72 10.54
N GLU A 6 17.24 -2.76 10.15
CA GLU A 6 18.48 -2.45 10.89
C GLU A 6 18.20 -1.95 12.32
N GLN A 7 17.18 -1.10 12.49
CA GLN A 7 16.75 -0.67 13.83
C GLN A 7 16.30 -1.84 14.70
N ILE A 8 15.57 -2.79 14.12
CA ILE A 8 15.05 -3.96 14.83
C ILE A 8 16.18 -4.92 15.18
N ASN A 9 17.11 -5.18 14.25
CA ASN A 9 18.29 -6.02 14.51
C ASN A 9 19.22 -5.43 15.58
N ASN A 10 19.28 -4.11 15.72
CA ASN A 10 20.02 -3.43 16.79
C ASN A 10 19.24 -3.28 18.10
N SER A 11 17.98 -3.71 18.15
CA SER A 11 17.16 -3.61 19.36
C SER A 11 17.42 -4.79 20.30
N THR A 12 17.49 -4.49 21.61
CA THR A 12 17.57 -5.51 22.66
C THR A 12 16.20 -5.93 23.19
N LYS A 13 15.13 -5.25 22.79
CA LYS A 13 13.75 -5.47 23.28
C LYS A 13 12.92 -6.27 22.30
N LEU A 14 12.87 -5.82 21.05
CA LEU A 14 12.20 -6.48 19.95
C LEU A 14 13.19 -7.43 19.29
N LEU A 15 12.78 -8.70 19.15
CA LEU A 15 13.55 -9.80 18.57
C LEU A 15 15.01 -9.91 19.07
N PRO A 16 15.27 -9.96 20.40
CA PRO A 16 16.62 -10.22 20.89
C PRO A 16 17.16 -11.53 20.29
N ASN A 17 18.47 -11.60 20.06
CA ASN A 17 19.18 -12.79 19.54
C ASN A 17 18.64 -13.39 18.22
N VAL A 18 17.81 -12.65 17.49
CA VAL A 18 17.26 -13.02 16.18
C VAL A 18 17.59 -11.89 15.22
N SER A 19 18.11 -12.23 14.05
CA SER A 19 18.39 -11.25 13.00
C SER A 19 17.40 -11.42 11.86
N LEU A 20 16.70 -10.35 11.53
CA LEU A 20 15.81 -10.27 10.37
C LEU A 20 16.63 -10.08 9.10
N GLY A 21 16.40 -10.98 8.13
CA GLY A 21 16.82 -10.80 6.74
C GLY A 21 15.70 -10.17 5.90
N TYR A 22 16.03 -9.78 4.67
CA TYR A 22 15.06 -9.33 3.68
C TYR A 22 15.51 -9.68 2.26
N GLN A 23 14.54 -9.85 1.36
CA GLN A 23 14.73 -9.88 -0.08
C GLN A 23 13.81 -8.80 -0.68
N ILE A 24 14.39 -7.81 -1.36
CA ILE A 24 13.65 -6.69 -1.95
C ILE A 24 13.85 -6.73 -3.46
N PHE A 25 12.77 -6.60 -4.22
CA PHE A 25 12.79 -6.49 -5.67
C PHE A 25 11.93 -5.30 -6.11
N ASP A 26 12.16 -4.85 -7.34
CA ASP A 26 11.38 -3.77 -7.94
C ASP A 26 10.17 -4.36 -8.68
N GLN A 27 9.01 -3.74 -8.48
CA GLN A 27 7.77 -4.12 -9.12
C GLN A 27 7.56 -3.20 -10.34
N CYS A 28 8.30 -3.43 -11.43
CA CYS A 28 8.26 -2.51 -12.59
C CYS A 28 6.90 -2.45 -13.29
N SER A 29 6.30 -3.62 -13.50
CA SER A 29 5.02 -3.80 -14.19
C SER A 29 4.39 -5.11 -13.75
N ASP A 30 3.08 -5.25 -13.93
CA ASP A 30 2.35 -6.48 -13.59
C ASP A 30 3.01 -7.72 -14.21
N THR A 31 3.37 -7.69 -15.50
CA THR A 31 3.96 -8.83 -16.21
C THR A 31 5.39 -9.16 -15.78
N HIS A 32 6.19 -8.16 -15.42
CA HIS A 32 7.59 -8.34 -15.01
C HIS A 32 7.76 -8.60 -13.50
N SER A 33 6.69 -8.45 -12.71
CA SER A 33 6.68 -8.71 -11.27
C SER A 33 6.66 -10.20 -10.90
N PHE A 34 6.09 -11.05 -11.77
CA PHE A 34 5.87 -12.47 -11.46
C PHE A 34 7.14 -13.24 -11.11
N PRO A 35 8.29 -13.10 -11.82
CA PRO A 35 9.51 -13.78 -11.43
C PRO A 35 9.93 -13.51 -9.98
N GLY A 36 9.73 -12.29 -9.47
CA GLY A 36 10.09 -11.92 -8.09
C GLY A 36 9.18 -12.57 -7.07
N VAL A 37 7.88 -12.51 -7.34
CA VAL A 37 6.85 -13.13 -6.51
C VAL A 37 6.99 -14.65 -6.50
N LEU A 38 7.22 -15.26 -7.66
CA LEU A 38 7.44 -16.69 -7.79
C LEU A 38 8.70 -17.14 -7.05
N ASN A 39 9.76 -16.32 -7.04
CA ASN A 39 10.96 -16.60 -6.26
C ASN A 39 10.67 -16.61 -4.75
N LEU A 40 9.85 -15.67 -4.24
CA LEU A 40 9.46 -15.63 -2.82
C LEU A 40 8.69 -16.88 -2.36
N ILE A 41 7.92 -17.50 -3.25
CA ILE A 41 7.14 -18.70 -2.93
C ILE A 41 7.84 -20.00 -3.35
N SER A 42 9.02 -19.90 -3.96
CA SER A 42 9.81 -21.05 -4.38
C SER A 42 10.76 -21.48 -3.28
N GLU A 43 10.97 -22.78 -3.17
CA GLU A 43 11.97 -23.35 -2.28
C GLU A 43 12.93 -24.17 -3.14
N LYS A 44 14.24 -23.87 -3.08
CA LYS A 44 15.25 -24.48 -3.98
C LYS A 44 14.92 -24.35 -5.47
N ASN A 45 14.33 -23.23 -5.89
CA ASN A 45 13.86 -22.94 -7.26
C ASN A 45 12.68 -23.82 -7.74
N GLU A 46 11.98 -24.54 -6.84
CA GLU A 46 10.75 -25.25 -7.15
C GLU A 46 9.58 -24.69 -6.35
N ILE A 47 8.45 -24.48 -7.00
CA ILE A 47 7.19 -24.19 -6.33
C ILE A 47 6.51 -25.52 -6.10
N GLN A 48 6.31 -25.89 -4.84
CA GLN A 48 5.63 -27.14 -4.48
C GLN A 48 4.28 -26.85 -3.80
N PRO A 49 3.19 -26.67 -4.56
CA PRO A 49 1.87 -26.34 -3.98
C PRO A 49 1.25 -27.47 -3.16
N TRP A 50 1.86 -28.67 -3.16
CA TRP A 50 1.30 -29.92 -2.62
C TRP A 50 2.30 -30.73 -1.79
N SER A 51 3.36 -30.09 -1.27
CA SER A 51 4.35 -30.77 -0.43
C SER A 51 3.75 -31.15 0.94
N GLU A 52 4.24 -32.24 1.53
CA GLU A 52 3.79 -32.67 2.85
C GLU A 52 4.13 -31.61 3.92
N PRO A 53 3.22 -31.35 4.89
CA PRO A 53 3.29 -30.22 5.83
C PRO A 53 4.50 -30.18 6.77
N HIS A 54 5.37 -31.19 6.72
CA HIS A 54 6.49 -31.37 7.64
C HIS A 54 7.87 -31.27 7.00
N MET A 55 7.99 -31.13 5.67
CA MET A 55 9.31 -31.21 5.02
C MET A 55 9.91 -29.86 4.62
N ASN A 56 9.09 -28.84 4.40
CA ASN A 56 9.51 -27.67 3.61
C ASN A 56 8.93 -26.38 4.22
N VAL A 57 9.80 -25.56 4.82
CA VAL A 57 9.42 -24.28 5.46
C VAL A 57 9.85 -23.19 4.50
N SER A 58 8.88 -22.42 3.98
CA SER A 58 9.17 -21.23 3.17
C SER A 58 10.21 -20.35 3.87
N GLU A 59 11.30 -20.01 3.17
CA GLU A 59 12.31 -19.06 3.67
C GLU A 59 11.67 -17.69 3.96
N VAL A 60 10.59 -17.36 3.23
CA VAL A 60 9.82 -16.13 3.39
C VAL A 60 8.66 -16.37 4.34
N ILE A 61 8.70 -15.67 5.48
CA ILE A 61 7.66 -15.74 6.51
C ILE A 61 6.56 -14.68 6.35
N ALA A 62 6.81 -13.62 5.57
CA ALA A 62 5.91 -12.47 5.40
C ALA A 62 6.27 -11.68 4.14
N VAL A 63 5.30 -10.99 3.54
CA VAL A 63 5.51 -10.06 2.42
C VAL A 63 5.06 -8.66 2.80
N ILE A 64 5.88 -7.66 2.50
CA ILE A 64 5.56 -6.23 2.71
C ILE A 64 5.41 -5.57 1.34
N GLY A 65 4.25 -4.99 1.05
CA GLY A 65 3.91 -4.43 -0.27
C GLY A 65 2.64 -5.04 -0.86
N ALA A 66 2.24 -4.74 -2.10
CA ALA A 66 2.88 -3.79 -3.02
C ALA A 66 2.48 -2.34 -2.73
N TYR A 67 2.97 -1.40 -3.56
CA TYR A 67 2.62 0.01 -3.49
C TYR A 67 1.22 0.27 -4.04
N THR A 68 0.91 -0.14 -5.28
CA THR A 68 -0.41 0.14 -5.86
C THR A 68 -1.43 -0.97 -5.60
N SER A 69 -2.71 -0.60 -5.68
CA SER A 69 -3.81 -1.56 -5.58
C SER A 69 -3.81 -2.55 -6.75
N THR A 70 -3.44 -2.12 -7.96
CA THR A 70 -3.40 -2.98 -9.15
C THR A 70 -2.32 -4.04 -9.03
N GLU A 71 -1.10 -3.63 -8.70
CA GLU A 71 0.01 -4.55 -8.43
C GLU A 71 -0.34 -5.56 -7.34
N THR A 72 -0.92 -5.08 -6.24
CA THR A 72 -1.34 -5.94 -5.13
C THR A 72 -2.41 -6.94 -5.58
N ARG A 73 -3.39 -6.51 -6.37
CA ARG A 73 -4.44 -7.38 -6.90
C ARG A 73 -3.87 -8.48 -7.80
N THR A 74 -2.83 -8.18 -8.57
CA THR A 74 -2.12 -9.14 -9.42
C THR A 74 -1.38 -10.20 -8.62
N VAL A 75 -0.68 -9.81 -7.54
CA VAL A 75 0.27 -10.71 -6.84
C VAL A 75 -0.30 -11.35 -5.58
N ALA A 76 -1.25 -10.71 -4.89
CA ALA A 76 -1.83 -11.19 -3.64
C ALA A 76 -2.39 -12.62 -3.71
N PRO A 77 -3.11 -13.02 -4.78
CA PRO A 77 -3.61 -14.40 -4.89
C PRO A 77 -2.51 -15.47 -4.81
N LEU A 78 -1.27 -15.16 -5.21
CA LEU A 78 -0.13 -16.09 -5.18
C LEU A 78 0.38 -16.39 -3.76
N PHE A 79 0.15 -15.48 -2.81
CA PHE A 79 0.48 -15.69 -1.40
C PHE A 79 -0.68 -16.31 -0.61
N MET A 80 -1.87 -16.31 -1.21
CA MET A 80 -3.16 -16.60 -0.58
C MET A 80 -3.80 -17.87 -1.12
N VAL A 81 -3.03 -18.74 -1.81
CA VAL A 81 -3.51 -19.90 -2.58
C VAL A 81 -4.18 -20.93 -1.68
N ASN A 82 -5.43 -20.64 -1.34
CA ASN A 82 -6.41 -21.49 -0.70
C ASN A 82 -7.79 -21.36 -1.38
N LEU A 83 -7.88 -20.65 -2.51
CA LEU A 83 -9.15 -20.23 -3.12
C LEU A 83 -9.25 -20.43 -4.64
N ILE A 84 -8.32 -21.15 -5.28
CA ILE A 84 -8.61 -21.71 -6.61
C ILE A 84 -9.15 -23.12 -6.35
N PRO A 85 -10.47 -23.35 -6.29
CA PRO A 85 -11.00 -24.66 -6.60
C PRO A 85 -10.66 -24.88 -8.07
N MET A 86 -9.48 -25.42 -8.37
CA MET A 86 -9.30 -26.05 -9.67
C MET A 86 -10.43 -27.05 -9.74
N VAL A 87 -11.32 -26.88 -10.71
CA VAL A 87 -12.40 -27.80 -11.03
C VAL A 87 -11.76 -29.09 -11.53
N LEU A 88 -11.11 -29.82 -10.63
CA LEU A 88 -10.68 -31.19 -10.75
C LEU A 88 -11.68 -32.06 -9.99
N SER A 89 -12.96 -31.73 -10.11
CA SER A 89 -14.07 -32.50 -9.56
C SER A 89 -15.23 -32.56 -10.53
N ILE A 90 -15.00 -33.09 -11.74
CA ILE A 90 -16.07 -33.75 -12.49
C ILE A 90 -15.70 -35.19 -12.89
N TRP A 91 -14.41 -35.51 -13.05
CA TRP A 91 -14.02 -36.90 -13.37
C TRP A 91 -13.76 -37.80 -12.15
N LEU A 92 -13.37 -37.24 -10.99
CA LEU A 92 -13.18 -38.03 -9.76
C LEU A 92 -14.49 -38.26 -8.97
N GLN A 93 -15.49 -37.39 -9.14
CA GLN A 93 -16.76 -37.47 -8.40
C GLN A 93 -17.67 -38.61 -8.89
N ILE A 94 -17.47 -39.09 -10.12
CA ILE A 94 -18.23 -40.22 -10.68
C ILE A 94 -17.59 -41.57 -10.27
N TYR A 95 -16.27 -41.61 -10.05
CA TYR A 95 -15.57 -42.84 -9.65
C TYR A 95 -15.61 -43.15 -8.15
N LEU A 96 -15.88 -42.16 -7.31
CA LEU A 96 -15.90 -42.28 -5.84
C LEU A 96 -17.31 -42.23 -5.24
N ASN A 97 -18.34 -42.61 -6.00
CA ASN A 97 -19.70 -42.70 -5.47
C ASN A 97 -20.00 -44.03 -4.73
N PHE A 98 -18.97 -44.82 -4.39
CA PHE A 98 -19.21 -46.17 -3.85
C PHE A 98 -18.52 -46.55 -2.54
N PHE A 99 -17.64 -45.73 -1.96
CA PHE A 99 -17.04 -46.09 -0.66
C PHE A 99 -16.94 -44.88 0.28
N TYR A 100 -17.76 -44.95 1.35
CA TYR A 100 -17.69 -44.19 2.61
C TYR A 100 -18.24 -42.75 2.66
N LEU A 101 -19.54 -42.72 2.91
CA LEU A 101 -20.25 -41.75 3.74
C LEU A 101 -19.50 -41.37 5.04
N MET A 102 -19.50 -40.06 5.33
CA MET A 102 -19.37 -39.43 6.66
C MET A 102 -18.23 -39.91 7.59
N GLN A 103 -17.01 -39.37 7.44
CA GLN A 103 -16.16 -39.05 8.62
C GLN A 103 -14.91 -38.21 8.36
N LEU A 104 -14.63 -37.76 7.12
CA LEU A 104 -13.36 -37.08 6.78
C LEU A 104 -13.49 -35.64 6.25
N LYS A 105 -14.63 -34.97 6.45
CA LYS A 105 -14.79 -33.57 5.96
C LYS A 105 -14.13 -32.50 6.83
N THR A 106 -13.55 -32.84 7.98
CA THR A 106 -12.85 -31.88 8.85
C THR A 106 -11.32 -31.93 8.76
N LEU A 107 -10.74 -33.02 8.25
CA LEU A 107 -9.27 -33.19 8.24
C LEU A 107 -8.60 -32.71 6.94
N GLN A 108 -9.30 -32.78 5.80
CA GLN A 108 -8.72 -32.39 4.51
C GLN A 108 -8.76 -30.88 4.24
N CYS A 109 -9.58 -30.10 4.95
CA CYS A 109 -9.49 -28.63 4.91
C CYS A 109 -8.33 -28.08 5.75
N TRP A 110 -7.87 -28.83 6.76
CA TRP A 110 -6.80 -28.38 7.67
C TRP A 110 -5.40 -28.56 7.05
N SER A 111 -5.23 -29.50 6.12
CA SER A 111 -3.93 -29.73 5.47
C SER A 111 -3.51 -28.60 4.53
N PHE A 112 -4.44 -27.78 4.01
CA PHE A 112 -4.14 -26.71 3.04
C PHE A 112 -3.84 -25.33 3.65
N LEU A 113 -4.01 -25.15 4.97
CA LEU A 113 -3.69 -23.88 5.64
C LEU A 113 -2.20 -23.52 5.70
N HIS A 114 -1.31 -24.41 5.23
CA HIS A 114 0.14 -24.30 5.48
C HIS A 114 0.89 -23.38 4.49
N TYR A 115 0.32 -23.06 3.32
CA TYR A 115 0.95 -22.21 2.29
C TYR A 115 0.34 -20.79 2.21
N VAL A 116 -0.10 -20.24 3.34
CA VAL A 116 -0.65 -18.89 3.41
C VAL A 116 0.41 -17.92 3.90
N ILE A 117 1.08 -17.25 2.97
CA ILE A 117 1.98 -16.14 3.31
C ILE A 117 1.11 -14.90 3.47
N GLN A 118 1.25 -14.24 4.61
CA GLN A 118 0.58 -12.99 4.89
C GLN A 118 1.28 -11.83 4.20
N GLN A 119 0.46 -10.97 3.61
CA GLN A 119 0.90 -9.79 2.90
C GLN A 119 0.43 -8.56 3.67
N VAL A 120 1.36 -7.72 4.12
CA VAL A 120 1.09 -6.44 4.76
C VAL A 120 1.41 -5.32 3.78
N SER A 121 0.39 -4.82 3.07
CA SER A 121 0.60 -3.73 2.11
C SER A 121 0.68 -2.38 2.82
N TYR A 122 1.58 -1.53 2.34
CA TYR A 122 1.74 -0.16 2.81
C TYR A 122 1.10 0.88 1.88
N GLY A 123 0.50 0.48 0.75
CA GLY A 123 -0.04 1.44 -0.23
C GLY A 123 -1.33 1.01 -0.96
N ALA A 124 -1.72 -0.27 -0.89
CA ALA A 124 -2.93 -0.75 -1.56
C ALA A 124 -4.22 -0.41 -0.78
N ALA A 125 -4.80 0.74 -1.12
CA ALA A 125 -5.97 1.29 -0.45
C ALA A 125 -7.33 0.85 -1.03
N SER A 126 -7.39 0.10 -2.14
CA SER A 126 -8.67 -0.34 -2.73
C SER A 126 -9.57 -1.10 -1.74
N SER A 127 -10.88 -0.83 -1.78
CA SER A 127 -11.85 -1.43 -0.86
C SER A 127 -11.99 -2.95 -1.01
N ILE A 128 -11.62 -3.52 -2.16
CA ILE A 128 -11.71 -4.96 -2.43
C ILE A 128 -10.87 -5.80 -1.45
N PHE A 129 -9.76 -5.24 -0.94
CA PHE A 129 -8.83 -5.92 -0.05
C PHE A 129 -9.36 -6.10 1.39
N SER A 130 -10.40 -5.36 1.76
CA SER A 130 -11.12 -5.59 3.03
C SER A 130 -11.90 -6.90 3.01
N SER A 131 -12.19 -7.48 1.83
CA SER A 131 -12.91 -8.76 1.72
C SER A 131 -11.99 -9.94 2.03
N LYS A 132 -12.09 -10.50 3.24
CA LYS A 132 -11.36 -11.72 3.64
C LYS A 132 -11.76 -12.97 2.87
N GLN A 133 -12.91 -12.96 2.19
CA GLN A 133 -13.28 -14.03 1.27
C GLN A 133 -12.39 -14.07 0.03
N ASN A 134 -11.92 -12.90 -0.43
CA ASN A 134 -11.04 -12.79 -1.58
C ASN A 134 -9.56 -12.80 -1.16
N PHE A 135 -9.24 -12.14 -0.03
CA PHE A 135 -7.87 -11.91 0.43
C PHE A 135 -7.70 -12.29 1.92
N PRO A 136 -7.66 -13.59 2.24
CA PRO A 136 -7.73 -14.08 3.63
C PRO A 136 -6.52 -13.74 4.52
N SER A 137 -5.33 -13.58 3.93
CA SER A 137 -4.09 -13.23 4.65
C SER A 137 -3.54 -11.84 4.33
N PHE A 138 -4.33 -11.01 3.65
CA PHE A 138 -3.99 -9.62 3.42
C PHE A 138 -4.20 -8.79 4.69
N LEU A 139 -3.28 -7.89 4.97
CA LEU A 139 -3.45 -6.78 5.91
C LEU A 139 -2.83 -5.54 5.27
N ARG A 140 -3.13 -4.36 5.80
CA ARG A 140 -2.48 -3.14 5.36
C ARG A 140 -2.30 -2.13 6.46
N THR A 141 -1.28 -1.30 6.32
CA THR A 141 -0.97 -0.18 7.22
C THR A 141 -1.31 1.18 6.62
N VAL A 142 -1.90 1.20 5.42
CA VAL A 142 -2.56 2.36 4.83
C VAL A 142 -4.07 2.20 4.99
N HIS A 143 -4.78 3.29 5.17
CA HIS A 143 -6.24 3.30 5.23
C HIS A 143 -6.89 2.93 3.89
N PRO A 144 -8.10 2.33 3.91
CA PRO A 144 -8.91 2.15 2.72
C PRO A 144 -9.30 3.47 2.05
N ASN A 145 -9.46 3.44 0.73
CA ASN A 145 -10.02 4.52 -0.09
C ASN A 145 -11.35 5.07 0.47
N LYS A 146 -12.17 4.20 1.06
CA LYS A 146 -13.48 4.59 1.64
C LYS A 146 -13.33 5.72 2.68
N ASP A 147 -12.24 5.71 3.44
CA ASP A 147 -11.97 6.67 4.50
C ASP A 147 -11.53 8.02 3.87
N VAL A 148 -10.64 7.99 2.87
CA VAL A 148 -10.22 9.19 2.13
C VAL A 148 -11.41 9.86 1.44
N ILE A 149 -12.24 9.07 0.74
CA ILE A 149 -13.42 9.57 0.05
C ILE A 149 -14.41 10.18 1.04
N GLU A 150 -14.57 9.61 2.24
CA GLU A 150 -15.39 10.21 3.28
C GLU A 150 -14.90 11.59 3.71
N VAL A 151 -13.58 11.76 3.87
CA VAL A 151 -12.99 13.07 4.15
C VAL A 151 -13.24 14.04 2.99
N VAL A 152 -13.06 13.61 1.74
CA VAL A 152 -13.35 14.44 0.56
C VAL A 152 -14.82 14.90 0.56
N ILE A 153 -15.77 14.00 0.81
CA ILE A 153 -17.20 14.34 0.90
C ILE A 153 -17.45 15.36 2.00
N ASN A 154 -16.85 15.19 3.18
CA ASN A 154 -16.98 16.14 4.28
C ASN A 154 -16.42 17.53 3.93
N ILE A 155 -15.33 17.60 3.17
CA ILE A 155 -14.81 18.88 2.63
C ILE A 155 -15.84 19.52 1.71
N LEU A 156 -16.37 18.77 0.73
CA LEU A 156 -17.36 19.29 -0.22
C LEU A 156 -18.61 19.82 0.48
N LEU A 157 -19.14 19.06 1.44
CA LEU A 157 -20.31 19.45 2.24
C LEU A 157 -20.02 20.71 3.06
N ASN A 158 -18.87 20.80 3.73
CA ASN A 158 -18.51 21.96 4.54
C ASN A 158 -18.45 23.27 3.74
N PHE A 159 -18.06 23.21 2.46
CA PHE A 159 -18.00 24.37 1.57
C PHE A 159 -19.21 24.53 0.65
N ASN A 160 -20.24 23.67 0.79
CA ASN A 160 -21.42 23.62 -0.07
C ASN A 160 -21.06 23.49 -1.56
N TRP A 161 -20.05 22.69 -1.89
CA TRP A 161 -19.66 22.42 -3.28
C TRP A 161 -20.42 21.22 -3.82
N SER A 162 -21.32 21.48 -4.77
CA SER A 162 -22.16 20.46 -5.41
C SER A 162 -21.85 20.21 -6.89
N TRP A 163 -20.92 20.95 -7.50
CA TRP A 163 -20.55 20.79 -8.92
C TRP A 163 -19.06 20.56 -9.06
N VAL A 164 -18.66 19.30 -9.25
CA VAL A 164 -17.26 18.87 -9.17
C VAL A 164 -16.82 18.06 -10.38
N ALA A 165 -15.51 18.08 -10.65
CA ALA A 165 -14.84 17.11 -11.49
C ALA A 165 -14.11 16.07 -10.64
N PHE A 166 -14.03 14.82 -11.10
CA PHE A 166 -13.25 13.76 -10.46
C PHE A 166 -12.25 13.18 -11.47
N LEU A 167 -10.99 13.57 -11.32
CA LEU A 167 -9.87 13.04 -12.08
C LEU A 167 -9.20 11.95 -11.25
N TYR A 168 -8.95 10.79 -11.84
CA TYR A 168 -8.48 9.62 -11.09
C TYR A 168 -7.49 8.82 -11.91
N SER A 169 -6.58 8.07 -11.29
CA SER A 169 -5.72 7.17 -12.07
C SER A 169 -6.53 6.03 -12.69
N ASP A 170 -6.33 5.75 -13.98
CA ASP A 170 -7.08 4.70 -14.68
C ASP A 170 -6.57 3.28 -14.33
N ASN A 171 -6.75 2.91 -13.07
CA ASN A 171 -6.33 1.65 -12.46
C ASN A 171 -7.25 1.28 -11.28
N ASP A 172 -6.97 0.18 -10.59
CA ASP A 172 -7.84 -0.31 -9.50
C ASP A 172 -7.95 0.66 -8.32
N TYR A 173 -6.93 1.49 -8.07
CA TYR A 173 -6.99 2.49 -7.00
C TYR A 173 -7.96 3.63 -7.35
N GLY A 174 -7.81 4.22 -8.54
CA GLY A 174 -8.63 5.37 -8.95
C GLY A 174 -10.07 4.99 -9.30
N GLN A 175 -10.28 3.83 -9.95
CA GLN A 175 -11.61 3.33 -10.27
C GLN A 175 -12.43 2.99 -9.02
N ASP A 176 -11.79 2.39 -8.00
CA ASP A 176 -12.42 2.15 -6.70
C ASP A 176 -12.77 3.47 -5.99
N GLY A 177 -11.87 4.46 -6.00
CA GLY A 177 -12.13 5.79 -5.46
C GLY A 177 -13.32 6.49 -6.13
N LEU A 178 -13.41 6.44 -7.46
CA LEU A 178 -14.55 6.97 -8.22
C LEU A 178 -15.85 6.24 -7.85
N ALA A 179 -15.83 4.90 -7.77
CA ALA A 179 -17.01 4.12 -7.45
C ALA A 179 -17.54 4.43 -6.05
N LEU A 180 -16.66 4.52 -5.06
CA LEU A 180 -16.99 4.90 -3.69
C LEU A 180 -17.51 6.35 -3.60
N PHE A 181 -16.91 7.27 -4.35
CA PHE A 181 -17.37 8.65 -4.42
C PHE A 181 -18.79 8.71 -4.99
N MET A 182 -19.01 8.07 -6.14
CA MET A 182 -20.32 7.98 -6.77
C MET A 182 -21.36 7.37 -5.85
N ASP A 183 -21.00 6.32 -5.10
CA ASP A 183 -21.89 5.71 -4.13
C ASP A 183 -22.28 6.67 -3.00
N LYS A 184 -21.30 7.41 -2.42
CA LYS A 184 -21.57 8.37 -1.34
C LYS A 184 -22.38 9.59 -1.78
N ILE A 185 -22.35 9.99 -3.06
CA ILE A 185 -23.11 11.17 -3.53
C ILE A 185 -24.52 10.86 -4.06
N LYS A 186 -24.90 9.59 -4.24
CA LYS A 186 -26.21 9.19 -4.82
C LYS A 186 -27.41 9.86 -4.15
N ASP A 187 -27.37 9.97 -2.82
CA ASP A 187 -28.47 10.51 -2.00
C ASP A 187 -28.22 11.95 -1.57
N THR A 188 -27.35 12.67 -2.29
CA THR A 188 -26.99 14.07 -2.00
C THR A 188 -27.32 14.97 -3.18
N GLU A 189 -27.30 16.29 -2.97
CA GLU A 189 -27.45 17.27 -4.05
C GLU A 189 -26.17 17.48 -4.88
N MET A 190 -25.09 16.74 -4.57
CA MET A 190 -23.84 16.83 -5.31
C MET A 190 -23.94 16.14 -6.67
N CYS A 191 -23.32 16.75 -7.68
CA CYS A 191 -23.28 16.26 -9.04
C CYS A 191 -21.84 16.15 -9.53
N LEU A 192 -21.50 14.98 -10.05
CA LEU A 192 -20.25 14.74 -10.76
C LEU A 192 -20.42 15.20 -12.22
N ALA A 193 -19.95 16.40 -12.52
CA ALA A 193 -20.10 17.04 -13.83
C ALA A 193 -19.17 16.42 -14.88
N TYR A 194 -17.94 16.12 -14.48
CA TYR A 194 -16.92 15.53 -15.34
C TYR A 194 -16.09 14.51 -14.57
N ASN A 195 -15.74 13.41 -15.22
CA ASN A 195 -14.73 12.50 -14.69
C ASN A 195 -13.85 11.97 -15.81
N LYS A 196 -12.60 11.69 -15.46
CA LYS A 196 -11.62 11.19 -16.42
C LYS A 196 -10.54 10.37 -15.72
N GLY A 197 -10.35 9.15 -16.22
CA GLY A 197 -9.20 8.32 -15.93
C GLY A 197 -7.92 8.92 -16.53
N LEU A 198 -6.88 9.00 -15.72
CA LEU A 198 -5.56 9.52 -16.01
C LEU A 198 -4.58 8.35 -16.19
N ASP A 199 -3.87 8.36 -17.29
CA ASP A 199 -2.86 7.39 -17.68
C ASP A 199 -1.65 8.10 -18.34
N TYR A 200 -0.68 7.32 -18.82
CA TYR A 200 0.51 7.87 -19.47
C TYR A 200 0.21 8.63 -20.77
N TYR A 201 -0.89 8.31 -21.46
CA TYR A 201 -1.26 8.89 -22.76
C TYR A 201 -2.26 10.03 -22.65
N THR A 202 -2.54 10.47 -21.42
CA THR A 202 -3.61 11.42 -21.16
C THR A 202 -3.32 12.79 -21.77
N ASN A 203 -4.29 13.30 -22.54
CA ASN A 203 -4.26 14.64 -23.09
C ASN A 203 -4.88 15.65 -22.12
N TYR A 204 -4.04 16.33 -21.35
CA TYR A 204 -4.48 17.32 -20.35
C TYR A 204 -5.16 18.55 -20.97
N THR A 205 -4.83 18.93 -22.21
CA THR A 205 -5.48 20.06 -22.89
C THR A 205 -6.98 19.83 -23.05
N GLN A 206 -7.34 18.66 -23.55
CA GLN A 206 -8.75 18.29 -23.72
C GLN A 206 -9.50 18.26 -22.38
N ILE A 207 -8.84 17.81 -21.30
CA ILE A 207 -9.43 17.80 -19.96
C ILE A 207 -9.76 19.23 -19.51
N PHE A 208 -8.81 20.16 -19.62
CA PHE A 208 -9.03 21.54 -19.18
C PHE A 208 -10.03 22.29 -20.05
N GLU A 209 -10.10 22.01 -21.35
CA GLU A 209 -11.16 22.51 -22.24
C GLU A 209 -12.54 22.08 -21.73
N GLN A 210 -12.74 20.78 -21.51
CA GLN A 210 -14.01 20.24 -21.00
C GLN A 210 -14.39 20.81 -19.63
N ILE A 211 -13.42 20.90 -18.70
CA ILE A 211 -13.63 21.50 -17.37
C ILE A 211 -14.09 22.95 -17.47
N ASN A 212 -13.52 23.73 -18.39
CA ASN A 212 -13.89 25.13 -18.60
C ASN A 212 -15.24 25.29 -19.31
N GLU A 213 -15.51 24.48 -20.33
CA GLU A 213 -16.81 24.44 -21.03
C GLU A 213 -17.97 24.16 -20.07
N GLN A 214 -17.75 23.23 -19.13
CA GLN A 214 -18.73 22.85 -18.11
C GLN A 214 -18.70 23.73 -16.86
N ARG A 215 -17.88 24.80 -16.86
CA ARG A 215 -17.73 25.78 -15.77
C ARG A 215 -17.45 25.13 -14.42
N ILE A 216 -16.64 24.08 -14.42
CA ILE A 216 -16.26 23.37 -13.20
C ILE A 216 -15.13 24.13 -12.51
N ASN A 217 -15.32 24.39 -11.22
CA ASN A 217 -14.34 25.11 -10.39
C ASN A 217 -13.65 24.20 -9.39
N VAL A 218 -14.30 23.13 -8.92
CA VAL A 218 -13.76 22.21 -7.92
C VAL A 218 -13.36 20.90 -8.62
N ILE A 219 -12.10 20.49 -8.48
CA ILE A 219 -11.51 19.35 -9.16
C ILE A 219 -10.90 18.42 -8.11
N ILE A 220 -11.47 17.24 -7.94
CA ILE A 220 -10.91 16.18 -7.11
C ILE A 220 -9.89 15.41 -7.95
N VAL A 221 -8.70 15.18 -7.40
CA VAL A 221 -7.61 14.47 -8.07
C VAL A 221 -7.20 13.28 -7.19
N PHE A 222 -7.79 12.13 -7.51
CA PHE A 222 -7.63 10.86 -6.80
C PHE A 222 -6.68 9.94 -7.58
N ALA A 223 -5.39 10.26 -7.52
CA ALA A 223 -4.35 9.64 -8.32
C ALA A 223 -3.02 9.61 -7.54
N PRO A 224 -2.06 8.74 -7.89
CA PRO A 224 -0.73 8.75 -7.29
C PRO A 224 0.07 10.00 -7.71
N GLU A 225 1.19 10.21 -7.02
CA GLU A 225 2.07 11.37 -7.18
C GLU A 225 2.40 11.69 -8.64
N TRP A 226 2.89 10.74 -9.44
CA TRP A 226 3.31 10.99 -10.82
C TRP A 226 2.18 11.49 -11.73
N ASN A 227 0.94 11.03 -11.52
CA ASN A 227 -0.22 11.49 -12.28
C ASN A 227 -0.58 12.93 -11.89
N ALA A 228 -0.51 13.25 -10.59
CA ALA A 228 -0.77 14.58 -10.09
C ALA A 228 0.29 15.59 -10.55
N GLU A 229 1.57 15.20 -10.52
CA GLU A 229 2.68 16.02 -11.02
C GLU A 229 2.50 16.39 -12.50
N ALA A 230 2.19 15.40 -13.35
CA ALA A 230 1.95 15.63 -14.77
C ALA A 230 0.72 16.53 -15.02
N LEU A 231 -0.37 16.32 -14.26
CA LEU A 231 -1.59 17.12 -14.35
C LEU A 231 -1.36 18.58 -13.93
N ILE A 232 -0.75 18.82 -12.77
CA ILE A 232 -0.53 20.16 -12.22
C ILE A 232 0.49 20.92 -13.06
N THR A 233 1.56 20.26 -13.51
CA THR A 233 2.53 20.87 -14.44
C THR A 233 1.85 21.30 -15.73
N SER A 234 0.98 20.46 -16.28
CA SER A 234 0.20 20.81 -17.47
C SER A 234 -0.76 21.97 -17.22
N ALA A 235 -1.39 22.03 -16.03
CA ALA A 235 -2.26 23.14 -15.64
C ALA A 235 -1.51 24.47 -15.60
N ILE A 236 -0.27 24.47 -15.08
CA ILE A 236 0.62 25.64 -15.07
C ILE A 236 0.95 26.07 -16.49
N GLN A 237 1.40 25.14 -17.34
CA GLN A 237 1.80 25.42 -18.73
C GLN A 237 0.64 25.99 -19.56
N GLN A 238 -0.59 25.56 -19.27
CA GLN A 238 -1.78 25.99 -19.98
C GLN A 238 -2.47 27.20 -19.34
N ASN A 239 -1.87 27.82 -18.32
CA ASN A 239 -2.43 28.96 -17.59
C ASN A 239 -3.86 28.69 -17.08
N VAL A 240 -4.11 27.48 -16.59
CA VAL A 240 -5.34 27.17 -15.86
C VAL A 240 -5.37 28.01 -14.59
N THR A 241 -6.49 28.67 -14.31
CA THR A 241 -6.64 29.54 -13.14
C THR A 241 -8.02 29.38 -12.52
N ASN A 242 -8.22 29.98 -11.34
CA ASN A 242 -9.51 30.05 -10.64
C ASN A 242 -10.13 28.67 -10.33
N LYS A 243 -9.30 27.67 -10.05
CA LYS A 243 -9.75 26.35 -9.61
C LYS A 243 -9.50 26.12 -8.13
N VAL A 244 -10.26 25.18 -7.56
CA VAL A 244 -9.99 24.56 -6.28
C VAL A 244 -9.68 23.09 -6.54
N TRP A 245 -8.51 22.64 -6.14
CA TRP A 245 -8.05 21.28 -6.30
C TRP A 245 -8.16 20.56 -4.97
N ILE A 246 -8.77 19.38 -4.97
CA ILE A 246 -8.80 18.47 -3.82
C ILE A 246 -7.81 17.35 -4.09
N ALA A 247 -6.64 17.43 -3.46
CA ALA A 247 -5.55 16.46 -3.55
C ALA A 247 -5.83 15.25 -2.66
N GLY A 248 -5.69 14.05 -3.25
CA GLY A 248 -5.76 12.78 -2.54
C GLY A 248 -4.58 12.56 -1.58
N ASP A 249 -4.70 11.50 -0.78
CA ASP A 249 -3.73 11.06 0.24
C ASP A 249 -2.36 10.69 -0.34
N ALA A 250 -2.31 10.30 -1.62
CA ALA A 250 -1.07 9.84 -2.25
C ALA A 250 -0.10 10.95 -2.69
N TRP A 251 -0.49 12.23 -2.67
CA TRP A 251 0.35 13.32 -3.21
C TRP A 251 0.13 14.69 -2.55
N SER A 252 -0.81 14.81 -1.61
CA SER A 252 -1.13 16.07 -0.95
C SER A 252 0.02 16.66 -0.11
N LEU A 253 0.99 15.81 0.29
CA LEU A 253 2.20 16.18 1.03
C LEU A 253 3.43 16.37 0.15
N ASN A 254 3.27 16.40 -1.18
CA ASN A 254 4.37 16.55 -2.12
C ASN A 254 5.13 17.85 -1.81
N LYS A 255 6.46 17.75 -1.70
CA LYS A 255 7.32 18.86 -1.27
C LYS A 255 7.88 19.69 -2.43
N GLN A 256 7.67 19.25 -3.67
CA GLN A 256 8.23 19.86 -4.88
C GLN A 256 7.20 20.70 -5.63
N LEU A 257 6.03 20.14 -5.94
CA LEU A 257 4.94 20.85 -6.62
C LEU A 257 4.55 22.19 -5.97
N PRO A 258 4.47 22.35 -4.64
CA PRO A 258 4.20 23.64 -4.03
C PRO A 258 5.27 24.72 -4.31
N LYS A 259 6.47 24.32 -4.70
CA LYS A 259 7.61 25.20 -5.03
C LYS A 259 7.71 25.50 -6.52
N GLU A 260 6.91 24.83 -7.35
CA GLU A 260 6.94 25.01 -8.80
C GLU A 260 6.54 26.42 -9.22
N ASN A 261 7.24 26.94 -10.23
CA ASN A 261 6.98 28.28 -10.75
C ASN A 261 5.61 28.30 -11.45
N GLY A 262 4.70 29.13 -10.94
CA GLY A 262 3.34 29.26 -11.48
C GLY A 262 2.28 28.42 -10.76
N ILE A 263 2.65 27.62 -9.75
CA ILE A 263 1.67 26.86 -8.93
C ILE A 263 0.59 27.76 -8.32
N ARG A 264 0.94 29.00 -7.97
CA ARG A 264 0.00 29.97 -7.41
C ARG A 264 -1.12 30.35 -8.38
N ASN A 265 -0.89 30.21 -9.69
CA ASN A 265 -1.84 30.60 -10.71
C ASN A 265 -2.95 29.55 -10.86
N VAL A 266 -2.66 28.26 -10.60
CA VAL A 266 -3.64 27.18 -10.78
C VAL A 266 -4.81 27.26 -9.81
N GLY A 267 -4.66 28.01 -8.71
CA GLY A 267 -5.71 28.32 -7.76
C GLY A 267 -5.41 27.78 -6.36
N THR A 268 -6.45 27.32 -5.66
CA THR A 268 -6.34 26.82 -4.28
C THR A 268 -6.18 25.31 -4.27
N ILE A 269 -5.21 24.77 -3.54
CA ILE A 269 -5.02 23.33 -3.36
C ILE A 269 -5.29 22.98 -1.89
N LEU A 270 -6.31 22.16 -1.69
CA LEU A 270 -6.65 21.51 -0.42
C LEU A 270 -6.34 20.03 -0.56
N GLY A 271 -5.72 19.41 0.42
CA GLY A 271 -5.35 18.00 0.39
C GLY A 271 -5.89 17.22 1.57
N VAL A 272 -6.09 15.93 1.36
CA VAL A 272 -6.32 14.96 2.43
C VAL A 272 -4.99 14.23 2.66
N ALA A 273 -4.51 14.16 3.89
CA ALA A 273 -3.22 13.54 4.19
C ALA A 273 -3.22 12.87 5.56
N GLU A 274 -2.60 11.71 5.69
CA GLU A 274 -2.16 11.26 7.02
C GLU A 274 -1.05 12.20 7.53
N PRO A 275 -1.00 12.53 8.83
CA PRO A 275 0.06 13.36 9.38
C PRO A 275 1.44 12.74 9.12
N ALA A 276 2.30 13.47 8.43
CA ALA A 276 3.70 13.06 8.25
C ALA A 276 4.36 12.78 9.60
N LYS A 277 4.82 11.53 9.79
CA LYS A 277 5.54 11.11 10.99
C LYS A 277 7.03 11.28 10.78
N LEU A 278 7.69 11.96 11.71
CA LEU A 278 9.14 11.96 11.77
C LEU A 278 9.61 10.58 12.23
N ILE A 279 10.40 9.90 11.40
CA ILE A 279 11.05 8.64 11.73
C ILE A 279 12.48 8.98 12.23
N PRO A 280 12.76 8.90 13.54
CA PRO A 280 14.06 9.31 14.08
C PRO A 280 15.21 8.47 13.54
N GLY A 281 16.29 9.12 13.11
CA GLY A 281 17.48 8.48 12.54
C GLY A 281 17.37 8.09 11.06
N PHE A 282 16.22 8.28 10.41
CA PHE A 282 16.07 7.93 9.00
C PHE A 282 16.97 8.76 8.08
N SER A 283 17.05 10.09 8.31
CA SER A 283 17.94 10.96 7.54
C SER A 283 19.42 10.58 7.71
N ASP A 284 19.86 10.29 8.94
CA ASP A 284 21.23 9.85 9.22
C ASP A 284 21.55 8.53 8.50
N PHE A 285 20.57 7.62 8.46
CA PHE A 285 20.70 6.37 7.71
C PHE A 285 20.89 6.60 6.22
N ILE A 286 20.11 7.50 5.60
CA ILE A 286 20.27 7.84 4.17
C ILE A 286 21.67 8.41 3.90
N TYR A 287 22.15 9.37 4.69
CA TYR A 287 23.51 9.91 4.54
C TYR A 287 24.61 8.86 4.75
N SER A 288 24.41 7.90 5.66
CA SER A 288 25.37 6.82 5.87
C SER A 288 25.39 5.80 4.72
N SER A 289 24.26 5.62 4.03
CA SER A 289 24.08 4.65 2.94
C SER A 289 24.76 5.08 1.64
N GLU A 290 24.95 6.38 1.43
CA GLU A 290 25.67 6.94 0.26
C GLU A 290 27.11 6.40 0.14
N ASN A 291 27.72 6.03 1.26
CA ASN A 291 29.10 5.51 1.31
C ASN A 291 29.20 3.99 1.18
N GLN A 292 28.08 3.27 1.16
CA GLN A 292 28.04 1.82 1.06
C GLN A 292 27.62 1.41 -0.36
N ASN A 293 28.58 1.43 -1.29
CA ASN A 293 28.44 0.82 -2.62
C ASN A 293 28.42 -0.71 -2.53
N GLN A 294 27.45 -1.28 -1.83
CA GLN A 294 27.16 -2.72 -1.85
C GLN A 294 25.96 -2.96 -2.77
N CYS A 295 26.16 -2.67 -4.05
CA CYS A 295 25.40 -3.35 -5.07
C CYS A 295 26.14 -4.65 -5.35
N GLU A 296 25.73 -5.74 -4.70
CA GLU A 296 26.07 -7.05 -5.22
C GLU A 296 25.47 -7.13 -6.62
N ASP A 297 26.31 -7.36 -7.63
CA ASP A 297 25.88 -7.77 -8.97
C ASP A 297 25.17 -9.11 -8.83
N PHE A 298 23.91 -9.08 -8.39
CA PHE A 298 23.04 -10.23 -8.46
C PHE A 298 22.85 -10.54 -9.93
N VAL A 299 23.56 -11.59 -10.36
CA VAL A 299 23.60 -12.17 -11.69
C VAL A 299 22.27 -11.95 -12.39
N GLN A 300 22.32 -11.29 -13.55
CA GLN A 300 21.25 -11.17 -14.54
C GLN A 300 20.37 -12.42 -14.60
N GLN A 301 19.29 -12.43 -13.83
CA GLN A 301 18.23 -13.42 -13.97
C GLN A 301 16.91 -12.69 -13.88
N LYS A 302 16.35 -12.34 -15.04
CA LYS A 302 14.90 -12.23 -15.37
C LYS A 302 13.96 -11.46 -14.41
N LEU A 303 14.49 -10.81 -13.40
CA LEU A 303 13.80 -10.02 -12.40
C LEU A 303 13.97 -8.56 -12.77
N CYS A 304 12.92 -7.77 -12.55
CA CYS A 304 13.06 -6.34 -12.40
C CYS A 304 13.91 -6.06 -11.16
N ASN A 305 15.23 -6.16 -11.30
CA ASN A 305 16.15 -5.85 -10.23
C ASN A 305 16.32 -4.33 -10.15
N GLN A 306 16.53 -3.86 -8.92
CA GLN A 306 16.82 -2.46 -8.63
C GLN A 306 17.98 -2.03 -9.54
N ARG A 307 17.76 -1.00 -10.38
CA ARG A 307 18.87 -0.42 -11.14
C ARG A 307 19.84 0.18 -10.14
N CYS A 308 20.95 -0.51 -9.92
CA CYS A 308 22.02 -0.06 -9.06
C CYS A 308 22.75 1.19 -9.57
N ASN A 309 22.59 1.53 -10.86
CA ASN A 309 23.14 2.77 -11.41
C ASN A 309 22.16 3.93 -11.23
N CYS A 310 22.01 4.39 -9.98
CA CYS A 310 21.28 5.62 -9.64
C CYS A 310 22.20 6.85 -9.74
N GLU A 311 22.91 7.02 -10.86
CA GLU A 311 23.73 8.21 -11.09
C GLU A 311 22.85 9.47 -11.01
N GLY A 312 23.17 10.36 -10.07
CA GLY A 312 22.50 11.65 -9.91
C GLY A 312 21.42 11.73 -8.82
N LEU A 313 21.14 10.65 -8.08
CA LEU A 313 20.25 10.70 -6.92
C LEU A 313 21.02 11.17 -5.68
N THR A 314 20.59 12.27 -5.05
CA THR A 314 21.20 12.78 -3.82
C THR A 314 20.44 12.30 -2.57
N PRO A 315 21.07 12.23 -1.39
CA PRO A 315 20.36 12.03 -0.12
C PRO A 315 19.19 13.01 0.07
N GLU A 316 19.36 14.26 -0.36
CA GLU A 316 18.34 15.29 -0.30
C GLU A 316 17.13 14.94 -1.15
N ASP A 317 17.29 14.33 -2.31
CA ASP A 317 16.16 13.90 -3.15
C ASP A 317 15.31 12.85 -2.43
N VAL A 318 15.94 11.88 -1.78
CA VAL A 318 15.26 10.83 -1.01
C VAL A 318 14.54 11.41 0.22
N ILE A 319 15.20 12.30 0.95
CA ILE A 319 14.64 12.92 2.17
C ILE A 319 13.50 13.89 1.81
N ASN A 320 13.59 14.56 0.66
CA ASN A 320 12.58 15.50 0.18
C ASN A 320 11.47 14.88 -0.66
N ALA A 321 11.51 13.58 -0.93
CA ALA A 321 10.39 12.84 -1.51
C ALA A 321 9.12 12.98 -0.65
N ASP A 322 7.97 12.72 -1.28
CA ASP A 322 6.67 12.71 -0.61
C ASP A 322 6.69 11.70 0.57
N PRO A 323 6.37 12.15 1.80
CA PRO A 323 6.48 11.29 2.98
C PRO A 323 5.26 10.42 3.25
N SER A 324 4.21 10.46 2.42
CA SER A 324 2.88 9.87 2.70
C SER A 324 2.96 8.39 3.02
N PHE A 325 3.88 7.65 2.39
CA PHE A 325 4.02 6.20 2.56
C PHE A 325 5.17 5.79 3.49
N ASN A 326 5.92 6.73 4.06
CA ASN A 326 7.05 6.41 4.94
C ASN A 326 6.60 5.67 6.20
N PHE A 327 5.57 6.17 6.88
CA PHE A 327 5.04 5.55 8.09
C PHE A 327 4.27 4.26 7.83
N PRO A 328 3.43 4.13 6.78
CA PRO A 328 2.87 2.85 6.38
C PRO A 328 3.93 1.76 6.13
N VAL A 329 5.03 2.07 5.42
CA VAL A 329 6.13 1.12 5.22
C VAL A 329 6.79 0.76 6.55
N TYR A 330 7.08 1.77 7.38
CA TYR A 330 7.73 1.60 8.68
C TYR A 330 6.89 0.71 9.62
N SER A 331 5.60 1.00 9.75
CA SER A 331 4.67 0.27 10.60
C SER A 331 4.41 -1.15 10.09
N ALA A 332 4.41 -1.41 8.78
CA ALA A 332 4.26 -2.76 8.23
C ALA A 332 5.42 -3.70 8.65
N VAL A 333 6.65 -3.19 8.60
CA VAL A 333 7.85 -3.93 9.06
C VAL A 333 7.77 -4.21 10.55
N TYR A 334 7.42 -3.20 11.35
CA TYR A 334 7.30 -3.35 12.80
C TYR A 334 6.16 -4.30 13.19
N ALA A 335 4.98 -4.21 12.55
CA ALA A 335 3.86 -5.10 12.83
C ALA A 335 4.24 -6.57 12.59
N THR A 336 4.90 -6.84 11.47
CA THR A 336 5.40 -8.19 11.14
C THR A 336 6.43 -8.66 12.18
N SER A 337 7.30 -7.76 12.64
CA SER A 337 8.35 -8.08 13.60
C SER A 337 7.82 -8.32 15.02
N TYR A 338 6.79 -7.56 15.44
CA TYR A 338 6.08 -7.82 16.69
C TYR A 338 5.33 -9.15 16.65
N ALA A 339 4.68 -9.48 15.54
CA ALA A 339 4.05 -10.79 15.36
C ALA A 339 5.08 -11.92 15.47
N LEU A 340 6.24 -11.80 14.82
CA LEU A 340 7.34 -12.76 14.97
C LEU A 340 7.85 -12.85 16.41
N HIS A 341 7.96 -11.72 17.11
CA HIS A 341 8.42 -11.66 18.50
C HIS A 341 7.49 -12.44 19.44
N HIS A 342 6.18 -12.38 19.20
CA HIS A 342 5.20 -13.18 19.95
C HIS A 342 5.27 -14.67 19.59
N VAL A 343 5.40 -15.01 18.30
CA VAL A 343 5.56 -16.40 17.86
C VAL A 343 6.80 -17.04 18.50
N LEU A 344 7.92 -16.31 18.57
CA LEU A 344 9.18 -16.78 19.15
C LEU A 344 9.25 -16.62 20.68
N GLN A 345 8.17 -16.21 21.35
CA GLN A 345 8.08 -16.14 22.82
C GLN A 345 9.21 -15.32 23.47
N CYS A 346 9.54 -14.18 22.89
CA CYS A 346 10.73 -13.39 23.26
C CYS A 346 10.63 -12.58 24.57
N GLU A 347 9.58 -12.79 25.39
CA GLU A 347 9.23 -11.95 26.55
C GLU A 347 10.26 -11.98 27.68
N SER A 348 11.12 -13.01 27.73
CA SER A 348 12.17 -13.17 28.75
C SER A 348 13.52 -12.56 28.37
N GLY A 349 13.54 -11.61 27.43
CA GLY A 349 14.77 -10.99 26.95
C GLY A 349 15.62 -11.87 26.02
N ARG A 350 15.06 -13.02 25.61
CA ARG A 350 15.64 -13.94 24.62
C ARG A 350 14.49 -14.61 23.86
N CYS A 351 14.62 -14.73 22.55
CA CYS A 351 13.71 -15.49 21.70
C CYS A 351 14.01 -16.99 21.72
N ASN A 352 12.97 -17.81 21.65
CA ASN A 352 13.05 -19.27 21.61
C ASN A 352 13.46 -19.75 20.21
N ASP A 353 14.67 -20.29 20.11
CA ASP A 353 15.27 -20.80 18.87
C ASP A 353 14.80 -22.21 18.49
N ASN A 354 14.08 -22.91 19.37
CA ASN A 354 13.51 -24.22 19.08
C ASN A 354 12.16 -24.16 18.35
N ILE A 355 11.58 -22.98 18.17
CA ILE A 355 10.30 -22.81 17.48
C ILE A 355 10.54 -22.68 15.98
N THR A 356 10.03 -23.64 15.21
CA THR A 356 9.92 -23.51 13.76
C THR A 356 8.74 -22.59 13.43
N VAL A 357 9.04 -21.46 12.77
CA VAL A 357 8.04 -20.46 12.40
C VAL A 357 7.40 -20.81 11.08
N TYR A 358 6.06 -20.84 11.06
CA TYR A 358 5.28 -21.00 9.83
C TYR A 358 4.48 -19.73 9.53
N PRO A 359 4.25 -19.38 8.25
CA PRO A 359 3.55 -18.13 7.89
C PRO A 359 2.18 -17.93 8.56
N TYR A 360 1.38 -18.99 8.70
CA TYR A 360 0.08 -18.91 9.37
C TYR A 360 0.18 -18.50 10.86
N MET A 361 1.29 -18.81 11.54
CA MET A 361 1.53 -18.40 12.93
C MET A 361 1.69 -16.88 13.01
N ILE A 362 2.42 -16.30 12.05
CA ILE A 362 2.61 -14.85 11.97
C ILE A 362 1.29 -14.16 11.63
N LEU A 363 0.49 -14.70 10.72
CA LEU A 363 -0.85 -14.18 10.43
C LEU A 363 -1.74 -14.16 11.68
N ALA A 364 -1.69 -15.23 12.49
CA ALA A 364 -2.49 -15.33 13.71
C ALA A 364 -2.09 -14.27 14.75
N GLU A 365 -0.80 -13.98 14.90
CA GLU A 365 -0.31 -12.92 15.80
C GLU A 365 -0.50 -11.52 15.23
N LEU A 366 -0.36 -11.32 13.91
CA LEU A 366 -0.63 -10.03 13.26
C LEU A 366 -2.07 -9.56 13.49
N ARG A 367 -3.05 -10.48 13.44
CA ARG A 367 -4.45 -10.17 13.73
C ARG A 367 -4.71 -9.74 15.18
N LYS A 368 -3.77 -10.01 16.09
CA LYS A 368 -3.82 -9.61 17.51
C LYS A 368 -2.93 -8.39 17.80
N SER A 369 -2.33 -7.77 16.77
CA SER A 369 -1.38 -6.67 16.93
C SER A 369 -1.97 -5.57 17.81
N ASN A 370 -1.24 -5.23 18.87
CA ASN A 370 -1.55 -4.12 19.74
C ASN A 370 -0.25 -3.62 20.39
N PHE A 371 0.42 -2.67 19.74
CA PHE A 371 1.67 -2.11 20.23
C PHE A 371 1.79 -0.63 19.85
N THR A 372 2.56 0.13 20.63
CA THR A 372 2.80 1.55 20.34
C THR A 372 4.03 1.73 19.44
N LEU A 373 3.89 2.51 18.37
CA LEU A 373 4.96 2.92 17.47
C LEU A 373 4.82 4.41 17.14
N LEU A 374 5.85 5.22 17.44
CA LEU A 374 5.86 6.67 17.21
C LEU A 374 4.57 7.39 17.71
N ASN A 375 4.16 7.06 18.94
CA ASN A 375 2.94 7.55 19.61
C ASN A 375 1.61 7.15 18.94
N GLU A 376 1.59 6.15 18.07
CA GLU A 376 0.36 5.53 17.57
C GLU A 376 0.27 4.08 18.03
N THR A 377 -0.95 3.63 18.34
CA THR A 377 -1.19 2.24 18.71
C THR A 377 -1.55 1.46 17.45
N ILE A 378 -0.63 0.63 16.96
CA ILE A 378 -0.82 -0.16 15.75
C ILE A 378 -1.71 -1.37 16.08
N HIS A 379 -2.87 -1.42 15.41
CA HIS A 379 -3.85 -2.49 15.52
C HIS A 379 -4.74 -2.54 14.26
N PHE A 380 -5.29 -3.71 13.95
CA PHE A 380 -6.08 -3.95 12.76
C PHE A 380 -7.50 -4.40 13.12
N ASP A 381 -8.46 -4.11 12.25
CA ASP A 381 -9.82 -4.66 12.37
C ASP A 381 -9.89 -6.13 11.90
N GLU A 382 -11.10 -6.71 11.94
CA GLU A 382 -11.36 -8.07 11.43
C GLU A 382 -11.05 -8.23 9.93
N ASN A 383 -11.09 -7.13 9.19
CA ASN A 383 -10.79 -7.04 7.76
C ASN A 383 -9.33 -6.68 7.48
N GLY A 384 -8.45 -6.69 8.50
CA GLY A 384 -7.02 -6.38 8.37
C GLY A 384 -6.75 -4.94 7.92
N ASP A 385 -7.72 -4.05 8.07
CA ASP A 385 -7.61 -2.62 7.84
C ASP A 385 -7.09 -1.92 9.11
N PRO A 386 -6.33 -0.81 8.99
CA PRO A 386 -5.82 -0.11 10.15
C PRO A 386 -6.95 0.59 10.92
N LEU A 387 -6.92 0.50 12.25
CA LEU A 387 -7.79 1.25 13.17
C LEU A 387 -7.04 2.39 13.88
N PHE A 388 -5.85 2.72 13.39
CA PHE A 388 -4.99 3.79 13.88
C PHE A 388 -4.84 4.86 12.81
N GLY A 389 -4.17 5.97 13.14
CA GLY A 389 -4.04 7.08 12.22
C GLY A 389 -5.22 8.06 12.28
N SER A 390 -5.07 9.16 11.57
CA SER A 390 -6.10 10.19 11.40
C SER A 390 -5.81 10.95 10.11
N TYR A 391 -6.83 11.52 9.49
CA TYR A 391 -6.63 12.40 8.33
C TYR A 391 -6.56 13.86 8.74
N ASN A 392 -5.71 14.57 8.03
CA ASN A 392 -5.57 16.01 8.06
C ASN A 392 -6.07 16.60 6.76
N ILE A 393 -6.73 17.74 6.88
CA ILE A 393 -6.91 18.62 5.74
C ILE A 393 -5.67 19.50 5.69
N VAL A 394 -4.94 19.46 4.59
CA VAL A 394 -3.77 20.29 4.34
C VAL A 394 -4.09 21.36 3.31
N PHE A 395 -3.50 22.53 3.46
CA PHE A 395 -3.64 23.62 2.48
C PHE A 395 -2.26 24.08 2.03
N TRP A 396 -2.05 24.15 0.72
CA TRP A 396 -0.80 24.69 0.16
C TRP A 396 -0.82 26.21 0.23
N ASN A 397 0.11 26.76 1.01
CA ASN A 397 0.15 28.19 1.28
C ASN A 397 0.95 28.98 0.24
N GLN A 398 0.98 30.30 0.41
CA GLN A 398 1.72 31.21 -0.47
C GLN A 398 3.24 30.95 -0.47
N SER A 399 3.83 30.41 0.59
CA SER A 399 5.26 30.07 0.63
C SER A 399 5.60 28.68 0.07
N GLY A 400 4.63 27.96 -0.50
CA GLY A 400 4.85 26.58 -0.97
C GLY A 400 5.01 25.56 0.16
N SER A 401 4.49 25.87 1.34
CA SER A 401 4.44 24.94 2.48
C SER A 401 2.99 24.60 2.82
N TYR A 402 2.76 23.41 3.38
CA TYR A 402 1.42 23.00 3.77
C TYR A 402 1.11 23.37 5.23
N PHE A 403 -0.12 23.78 5.51
CA PHE A 403 -0.64 23.94 6.88
C PHE A 403 -1.74 22.93 7.17
N ARG A 404 -1.76 22.42 8.40
CA ARG A 404 -2.84 21.57 8.91
C ARG A 404 -4.04 22.46 9.23
N MET A 405 -5.14 22.27 8.51
CA MET A 405 -6.45 22.83 8.85
C MET A 405 -7.14 21.87 9.82
N PHE A 406 -7.41 22.35 11.03
CA PHE A 406 -8.33 21.67 11.92
C PHE A 406 -9.75 22.14 11.59
N PRO A 407 -10.71 21.24 11.32
CA PRO A 407 -12.10 21.66 11.21
C PRO A 407 -12.48 22.34 12.53
N ARG A 408 -13.00 23.58 12.44
CA ARG A 408 -13.74 24.18 13.55
C ARG A 408 -15.06 23.42 13.62
N LEU A 409 -15.16 22.49 14.57
CA LEU A 409 -16.42 21.84 14.95
C LEU A 409 -17.42 22.86 15.49
#